data_AF-A0A7C4EEM7-F1
#
_entry.id   AF-A0A7C4EEM7-F1
#
_cell.length_a   1.000
_cell.length_b   1.000
_cell.length_c   1.000
_cell.angle_alpha   90.00
_cell.angle_beta   90.00
_cell.angle_gamma   90.00
#
_symmetry.space_group_name_H-M   'P 1'
#
loop_
_entity.id
_entity.type
_entity.pdbx_description
1 polymer ?
#
loop_
_entity_poly.entity_id
_entity_poly.type
_entity_poly.pdbx_seq_one_letter_code
_entity_poly.pdbx_strand_id
1 'polypeptide(L)'
;MATHKASCATLALAVGLALLLAAATLAGAMRLVNRPDWWRGYRAATAVSVLAAGASMVPTLWGMRGGLARAAAAHMLGALVRGLVSIAGCVLAVLAGDYPPVPTLVLMAGYYMALLAVESAALGRMLWTARL
;
A
#
# COMPACT_ATOMS: atom_id res chain seq x y z
N MET A 1 17.17 -9.74 19.66
CA MET A 1 15.69 -9.60 19.74
C MET A 1 15.23 -8.13 19.69
N ALA A 2 15.95 -7.16 20.28
CA ALA A 2 15.62 -5.72 20.20
C ALA A 2 15.70 -5.14 18.77
N THR A 3 16.64 -5.60 17.95
CA THR A 3 16.82 -5.18 16.54
C THR A 3 15.61 -5.48 15.66
N HIS A 4 14.84 -6.54 15.95
CA HIS A 4 13.69 -6.95 15.15
C HIS A 4 12.47 -6.05 15.32
N LYS A 5 12.25 -5.53 16.54
CA LYS A 5 11.10 -4.66 16.83
C LYS A 5 11.26 -3.29 16.17
N ALA A 6 12.48 -2.77 16.15
CA ALA A 6 12.81 -1.51 15.47
C ALA A 6 12.52 -1.59 13.96
N SER A 7 12.88 -2.70 13.29
CA SER A 7 12.66 -2.86 11.85
C SER A 7 11.17 -2.93 11.47
N CYS A 8 10.33 -3.58 12.30
CA CYS A 8 8.89 -3.63 12.06
C CYS A 8 8.23 -2.25 12.17
N ALA A 9 8.62 -1.46 13.18
CA ALA A 9 8.11 -0.11 13.37
C ALA A 9 8.53 0.83 12.23
N THR A 10 9.79 0.75 11.79
CA THR A 10 10.30 1.53 10.66
C THR A 10 9.56 1.20 9.36
N LEU A 11 9.27 -0.08 9.10
CA LEU A 11 8.50 -0.47 7.91
C LEU A 11 7.07 0.08 7.97
N ALA A 12 6.39 -0.07 9.12
CA ALA A 12 5.05 0.45 9.32
C ALA A 12 4.98 1.97 9.14
N LEU A 13 5.95 2.71 9.70
CA LEU A 13 6.07 4.15 9.53
C LEU A 13 6.33 4.54 8.08
N ALA A 14 7.23 3.82 7.38
CA ALA A 14 7.51 4.08 5.97
C ALA A 14 6.27 3.90 5.09
N VAL A 15 5.51 2.82 5.31
CA VAL A 15 4.24 2.57 4.60
C VAL A 15 3.19 3.62 4.94
N GLY A 16 3.06 3.99 6.23
CA GLY A 16 2.13 5.04 6.66
C GLY A 16 2.47 6.40 6.06
N LEU A 17 3.74 6.80 6.05
CA LEU A 17 4.20 8.03 5.41
C LEU A 17 3.99 7.99 3.89
N ALA A 18 4.23 6.85 3.24
CA ALA A 18 3.96 6.68 1.82
C ALA A 18 2.48 6.85 1.49
N LEU A 19 1.58 6.27 2.31
CA LEU A 19 0.14 6.46 2.20
C LEU A 19 -0.25 7.93 2.31
N LEU A 20 0.29 8.64 3.31
CA LEU A 20 0.00 10.06 3.52
C LEU A 20 0.50 10.93 2.35
N LEU A 21 1.72 10.67 1.86
CA LEU A 21 2.29 11.39 0.72
C LEU A 21 1.53 11.09 -0.57
N ALA A 22 1.16 9.83 -0.82
CA ALA A 22 0.32 9.45 -1.95
C ALA A 22 -1.06 10.12 -1.86
N ALA A 23 -1.65 10.14 -0.67
CA ALA A 23 -2.94 10.78 -0.44
C ALA A 23 -2.88 12.30 -0.68
N ALA A 24 -1.85 12.98 -0.19
CA ALA A 24 -1.66 14.40 -0.41
C ALA A 24 -1.39 14.74 -1.88
N THR A 25 -0.54 13.97 -2.56
CA THR A 25 -0.22 14.19 -3.98
C THR A 25 -1.43 13.96 -4.88
N LEU A 26 -2.19 12.88 -4.65
CA LEU A 26 -3.42 12.60 -5.39
C LEU A 26 -4.50 13.64 -5.08
N ALA A 27 -4.68 14.06 -3.82
CA ALA A 27 -5.61 15.15 -3.49
C ALA A 27 -5.25 16.46 -4.20
N GLY A 28 -3.95 16.78 -4.28
CA GLY A 28 -3.44 17.91 -5.05
C GLY A 28 -3.78 17.80 -6.54
N ALA A 29 -3.51 16.65 -7.15
CA ALA A 29 -3.85 16.39 -8.55
C ALA A 29 -5.36 16.53 -8.82
N MET A 30 -6.20 16.06 -7.90
CA MET A 30 -7.65 16.17 -8.03
C MET A 30 -8.18 17.58 -7.90
N ARG A 31 -7.54 18.40 -7.07
CA ARG A 31 -7.85 19.83 -7.00
C ARG A 31 -7.57 20.53 -8.33
N LEU A 32 -6.56 20.09 -9.08
CA LEU A 32 -6.27 20.59 -10.43
C LEU A 32 -7.28 20.08 -11.47
N VAL A 33 -7.69 18.80 -11.38
CA VAL A 33 -8.71 18.22 -12.27
C VAL A 33 -10.09 18.87 -12.07
N ASN A 34 -10.39 19.36 -10.87
CA ASN A 34 -11.60 20.09 -10.52
C ASN A 34 -12.92 19.41 -10.95
N ARG A 35 -12.96 18.08 -10.85
CA ARG A 35 -14.17 17.28 -11.13
C ARG A 35 -14.73 16.71 -9.82
N PRO A 36 -16.00 16.96 -9.47
CA PRO A 36 -16.57 16.55 -8.19
C PRO A 36 -16.61 15.01 -8.02
N ASP A 37 -16.87 14.27 -9.10
CA ASP A 37 -16.98 12.81 -9.07
C ASP A 37 -15.67 12.12 -8.66
N TRP A 38 -14.55 12.75 -8.98
CA TRP A 38 -13.23 12.23 -8.63
C TRP A 38 -13.07 12.18 -7.11
N TRP A 39 -13.57 13.17 -6.35
CA TRP A 39 -13.50 13.20 -4.88
C TRP A 39 -14.19 12.00 -4.24
N ARG A 40 -15.29 11.51 -4.83
CA ARG A 40 -15.94 10.27 -4.36
C ARG A 40 -15.02 9.06 -4.58
N GLY A 41 -14.49 8.91 -5.80
CA GLY A 41 -13.57 7.82 -6.13
C GLY A 41 -12.30 7.82 -5.27
N TYR A 42 -11.76 9.01 -4.95
CA TYR A 42 -10.61 9.15 -4.06
C TYR A 42 -10.87 8.65 -2.66
N ARG A 43 -12.00 9.03 -2.05
CA ARG A 43 -12.35 8.55 -0.70
C ARG A 43 -12.39 7.03 -0.64
N ALA A 44 -13.02 6.41 -1.65
CA ALA A 44 -13.06 4.95 -1.77
C ALA A 44 -11.65 4.36 -1.95
N ALA A 45 -10.87 4.88 -2.89
CA ALA A 45 -9.51 4.41 -3.15
C ALA A 45 -8.60 4.55 -1.92
N THR A 46 -8.68 5.66 -1.18
CA THR A 46 -7.93 5.86 0.07
C THR A 46 -8.33 4.84 1.13
N ALA A 47 -9.63 4.66 1.37
CA ALA A 47 -10.11 3.70 2.36
C ALA A 47 -9.66 2.26 2.03
N VAL A 48 -9.84 1.85 0.77
CA VAL A 48 -9.39 0.54 0.29
C VAL A 48 -7.87 0.40 0.38
N SER A 49 -7.11 1.46 0.08
CA SER A 49 -5.64 1.44 0.18
C SER A 49 -5.15 1.26 1.61
N VAL A 50 -5.80 1.89 2.60
CA VAL A 50 -5.48 1.69 4.02
C VAL A 50 -5.73 0.24 4.44
N LEU A 51 -6.86 -0.33 4.05
CA LEU A 51 -7.19 -1.74 4.33
C LEU A 51 -6.21 -2.69 3.64
N ALA A 52 -5.90 -2.45 2.37
CA ALA A 52 -4.98 -3.27 1.59
C ALA A 52 -3.54 -3.20 2.15
N ALA A 53 -3.09 -2.02 2.58
CA ALA A 53 -1.82 -1.84 3.27
C ALA A 53 -1.78 -2.63 4.58
N GLY A 54 -2.82 -2.52 5.42
CA GLY A 54 -2.92 -3.29 6.66
C GLY A 54 -2.89 -4.82 6.41
N ALA A 55 -3.68 -5.31 5.47
CA ALA A 55 -3.77 -6.74 5.15
C ALA A 55 -2.43 -7.32 4.65
N SER A 56 -1.72 -6.56 3.81
CA SER A 56 -0.44 -6.97 3.23
C SER A 56 0.76 -6.86 4.18
N MET A 57 0.67 -6.05 5.23
CA MET A 57 1.69 -6.01 6.28
C MET A 57 1.76 -7.32 7.07
N VAL A 58 0.64 -8.03 7.25
CA VAL A 58 0.59 -9.29 8.02
C VAL A 58 1.58 -10.34 7.48
N PRO A 59 1.52 -10.76 6.20
CA PRO A 59 2.48 -11.73 5.67
C PRO A 59 3.91 -11.17 5.64
N THR A 60 4.10 -9.90 5.30
CA THR A 60 5.41 -9.27 5.22
C THR A 60 6.14 -9.30 6.57
N LEU A 61 5.47 -8.88 7.65
CA LEU A 61 6.01 -8.90 9.01
C LEU A 61 6.27 -10.32 9.51
N TRP A 62 5.45 -11.29 9.10
CA TRP A 62 5.66 -12.69 9.43
C TRP A 62 6.91 -13.26 8.75
N GLY A 63 7.11 -12.98 7.46
CA GLY A 63 8.26 -13.48 6.70
C GLY A 63 9.60 -12.92 7.14
N MET A 64 9.63 -11.68 7.62
CA MET A 64 10.85 -11.07 8.16
C MET A 64 11.48 -11.90 9.30
N ARG A 65 10.71 -12.76 9.98
CA ARG A 65 11.20 -13.58 11.10
C ARG A 65 12.06 -14.79 10.68
N GLY A 66 12.06 -15.20 9.41
CA GLY A 66 12.68 -16.47 8.98
C GLY A 66 13.78 -16.36 7.93
N GLY A 67 14.54 -15.26 7.93
CA GLY A 67 15.71 -15.06 7.05
C GLY A 67 15.39 -14.44 5.68
N LEU A 68 16.43 -14.20 4.87
CA LEU A 68 16.36 -13.41 3.63
C LEU A 68 15.39 -14.02 2.59
N ALA A 69 15.48 -15.32 2.31
CA ALA A 69 14.64 -15.99 1.32
C ALA A 69 13.14 -15.93 1.71
N ARG A 70 12.85 -16.13 3.00
CA ARG A 70 11.48 -16.06 3.53
C ARG A 70 10.94 -14.63 3.52
N ALA A 71 11.77 -13.63 3.80
CA ALA A 71 11.38 -12.23 3.73
C ALA A 71 11.01 -11.81 2.30
N ALA A 72 11.78 -12.24 1.30
CA ALA A 72 11.48 -11.99 -0.11
C ALA A 72 10.17 -12.68 -0.54
N ALA A 73 10.00 -13.96 -0.22
CA ALA A 73 8.77 -14.70 -0.54
C ALA A 73 7.54 -14.08 0.14
N ALA A 74 7.66 -13.67 1.39
CA ALA A 74 6.58 -13.02 2.12
C ALA A 74 6.23 -11.62 1.60
N HIS A 75 7.21 -10.87 1.08
CA HIS A 75 6.94 -9.61 0.42
C HIS A 75 6.14 -9.82 -0.88
N MET A 76 6.52 -10.81 -1.70
CA MET A 76 5.74 -11.17 -2.89
C MET A 76 4.30 -11.58 -2.52
N LEU A 77 4.14 -12.38 -1.46
CA LEU A 77 2.83 -12.75 -0.96
C LEU A 77 2.06 -11.53 -0.42
N GLY A 78 2.72 -10.62 0.27
CA GLY A 78 2.14 -9.35 0.72
C GLY A 78 1.68 -8.47 -0.45
N ALA A 79 2.47 -8.37 -1.51
CA ALA A 79 2.10 -7.63 -2.72
C ALA A 79 0.88 -8.27 -3.41
N LEU A 80 0.81 -9.59 -3.51
CA LEU A 80 -0.36 -10.31 -4.03
C LEU A 80 -1.60 -10.06 -3.17
N VAL A 81 -1.50 -10.19 -1.84
CA VAL A 81 -2.60 -9.91 -0.90
C VAL A 81 -3.07 -8.46 -1.08
N ARG A 82 -2.14 -7.51 -1.18
CA ARG A 82 -2.49 -6.11 -1.43
C ARG A 82 -3.25 -5.95 -2.73
N GLY A 83 -2.76 -6.53 -3.82
CA GLY A 83 -3.38 -6.46 -5.13
C GLY A 83 -4.81 -7.00 -5.11
N LEU A 84 -5.00 -8.17 -4.49
CA LEU A 84 -6.32 -8.79 -4.35
C LEU A 84 -7.28 -7.93 -3.51
N VAL A 85 -6.85 -7.45 -2.34
CA VAL A 85 -7.68 -6.59 -1.47
C VAL A 85 -7.99 -5.26 -2.17
N SER A 86 -7.03 -4.73 -2.94
CA SER A 86 -7.20 -3.50 -3.70
C SER A 86 -8.26 -3.65 -4.78
N ILE A 87 -8.15 -4.68 -5.62
CA ILE A 87 -9.09 -4.94 -6.71
C ILE A 87 -10.46 -5.28 -6.12
N ALA A 88 -10.53 -6.21 -5.17
CA ALA A 88 -11.79 -6.61 -4.54
C ALA A 88 -12.48 -5.44 -3.83
N GLY A 89 -11.72 -4.63 -3.08
CA GLY A 89 -12.25 -3.46 -2.38
C GLY A 89 -12.76 -2.39 -3.34
N CYS A 90 -12.06 -2.13 -4.44
CA CYS A 90 -12.52 -1.19 -5.47
C CYS A 90 -13.76 -1.71 -6.20
N VAL A 91 -13.79 -2.99 -6.57
CA VAL A 91 -14.97 -3.62 -7.21
C VAL A 91 -16.17 -3.55 -6.28
N LEU A 92 -16.00 -3.88 -4.98
CA LEU A 92 -17.06 -3.77 -3.99
C LEU A 92 -17.53 -2.32 -3.81
N ALA A 93 -16.63 -1.34 -3.77
CA ALA A 93 -17.02 0.06 -3.69
C ALA A 93 -17.85 0.48 -4.91
N VAL A 94 -17.45 0.07 -6.12
CA VAL A 94 -18.19 0.40 -7.34
C VAL A 94 -19.57 -0.27 -7.37
N LEU A 95 -19.65 -1.56 -7.06
CA LEU A 95 -20.90 -2.33 -7.17
C LEU A 95 -21.89 -2.07 -6.02
N ALA A 96 -21.41 -1.87 -4.79
CA ALA A 96 -22.26 -1.72 -3.62
C ALA A 96 -22.45 -0.27 -3.18
N GLY A 97 -21.54 0.65 -3.55
CA GLY A 97 -21.55 2.04 -3.10
C GLY A 97 -21.78 3.07 -4.21
N ASP A 98 -22.08 2.62 -5.43
CA ASP A 98 -22.27 3.48 -6.62
C ASP A 98 -21.13 4.49 -6.80
N TYR A 99 -19.90 4.05 -6.53
CA TYR A 99 -18.71 4.87 -6.72
C TYR A 99 -18.31 4.89 -8.20
N PRO A 100 -17.85 6.04 -8.74
CA PRO A 100 -17.49 6.14 -10.14
C PRO A 100 -16.29 5.22 -10.46
N PRO A 101 -16.40 4.30 -11.43
CA PRO A 101 -15.44 3.20 -11.61
C PRO A 101 -14.06 3.69 -12.06
N VAL A 102 -14.04 4.59 -13.05
CA VAL A 102 -12.80 5.12 -13.64
C VAL A 102 -11.91 5.82 -12.59
N PRO A 103 -12.39 6.85 -11.85
CA PRO A 103 -11.53 7.52 -10.87
C PRO A 103 -11.15 6.59 -9.72
N THR A 104 -12.02 5.67 -9.30
CA THR A 104 -11.71 4.73 -8.20
C THR A 104 -10.54 3.81 -8.58
N LEU A 105 -10.58 3.20 -9.77
CA LEU A 105 -9.53 2.28 -10.23
C LEU A 105 -8.22 2.99 -10.56
N VAL A 106 -8.29 4.17 -11.22
CA VAL A 106 -7.10 4.94 -11.58
C VAL A 106 -6.35 5.43 -10.34
N LEU A 107 -7.08 5.97 -9.35
CA LEU A 107 -6.46 6.44 -8.11
C LEU A 107 -5.91 5.26 -7.30
N MET A 108 -6.59 4.12 -7.30
CA MET A 108 -6.10 2.91 -6.64
C MET A 108 -4.76 2.44 -7.24
N ALA A 109 -4.63 2.47 -8.56
CA ALA A 109 -3.36 2.15 -9.22
C ALA A 109 -2.23 3.08 -8.76
N GLY A 110 -2.51 4.38 -8.61
CA GLY A 110 -1.56 5.35 -8.06
C GLY A 110 -1.10 5.00 -6.65
N TYR A 111 -2.03 4.70 -5.74
CA TYR A 111 -1.69 4.26 -4.37
C TYR A 111 -0.90 2.94 -4.37
N TYR A 112 -1.32 1.96 -5.18
CA TYR A 112 -0.68 0.66 -5.24
C TYR A 112 0.79 0.77 -5.65
N MET A 113 1.08 1.54 -6.70
CA MET A 113 2.45 1.73 -7.20
C MET A 113 3.32 2.49 -6.19
N ALA A 114 2.78 3.55 -5.57
CA ALA A 114 3.51 4.31 -4.55
C ALA A 114 3.91 3.44 -3.36
N LEU A 115 2.98 2.62 -2.85
CA LEU A 115 3.23 1.73 -1.72
C LEU A 115 4.20 0.61 -2.07
N LEU A 116 4.02 -0.02 -3.24
CA LEU A 116 4.90 -1.09 -3.70
C LEU A 116 6.34 -0.58 -3.86
N ALA A 117 6.52 0.63 -4.40
CA ALA A 117 7.84 1.24 -4.54
C ALA A 117 8.51 1.50 -3.19
N VAL A 118 7.78 2.07 -2.23
CA VAL A 118 8.34 2.37 -0.89
C VAL A 118 8.68 1.10 -0.14
N GLU A 119 7.83 0.07 -0.18
CA GLU A 119 8.14 -1.21 0.47
C GLU A 119 9.33 -1.91 -0.16
N SER A 120 9.41 -1.93 -1.50
CA SER A 120 10.55 -2.51 -2.22
C SER A 120 11.85 -1.80 -1.84
N ALA A 121 11.83 -0.46 -1.75
CA ALA A 121 12.98 0.33 -1.35
C ALA A 121 13.35 0.15 0.13
N ALA A 122 12.37 0.00 1.02
CA ALA A 122 12.60 -0.26 2.44
C ALA A 122 13.19 -1.65 2.67
N LEU A 123 12.62 -2.68 2.04
CA LEU A 123 13.12 -4.05 2.11
C LEU A 123 14.50 -4.15 1.46
N GLY A 124 14.71 -3.57 0.28
CA GLY A 124 16.02 -3.54 -0.37
C GLY A 124 17.11 -2.97 0.53
N ARG A 125 16.82 -1.86 1.24
CA ARG A 125 17.75 -1.29 2.23
C ARG A 125 18.02 -2.24 3.40
N MET A 126 16.97 -2.84 3.98
CA MET A 126 17.13 -3.79 5.10
C MET A 126 17.95 -5.02 4.70
N LEU A 127 17.74 -5.56 3.50
CA LEU A 127 18.48 -6.71 2.98
C LEU A 127 19.95 -6.36 2.70
N TRP A 128 20.23 -5.17 2.18
CA TRP A 128 21.60 -4.69 1.94
C TRP A 128 22.39 -4.58 3.24
N THR A 129 21.81 -3.97 4.27
CA THR A 129 22.45 -3.82 5.58
C THR A 129 22.63 -5.12 6.36
N ALA A 130 21.96 -6.21 5.96
CA ALA A 130 22.08 -7.51 6.63
C ALA A 130 23.15 -8.43 6.00
N ARG A 131 23.66 -8.09 4.81
CA ARG A 131 24.75 -8.82 4.13
C ARG A 131 26.14 -8.25 4.43
N LEU A 132 26.23 -7.01 4.90
CA LEU A 132 27.44 -6.36 5.40
C LEU A 132 27.52 -6.53 6.92
#